data_AF-A0A1C4ZEU5-F1
#
_entry.id   AF-A0A1C4ZEU5-F1
#
_cell.length_a   1.000
_cell.length_b   1.000
_cell.length_c   1.000
_cell.angle_alpha   90.00
_cell.angle_beta   90.00
_cell.angle_gamma   90.00
#
_symmetry.space_group_name_H-M   'P 1'
#
loop_
_entity.id
_entity.type
_entity.pdbx_description
1 polymer ?
#
loop_
_entity_poly.entity_id
_entity_poly.type
_entity_poly.pdbx_seq_one_letter_code
_entity_poly.pdbx_strand_id
1 'polypeptide(L)'
;MGLPGLGWRGDLRADERVVQGSRTYVPVIPEHEWYRAEADQVEVFAPLVPVERVWVETVGARPSAVDPTHDKGIRLVSLDGPTHPAPTPVFETDAVSGRRVVRVEDSVEHRDLRAVTESYSGADGDICVRVTPELEWYRWAWRGQPPTTLEVPVHLLWIE
;
A
#
# COMPACT_ATOMS: atom_id res chain seq x y z
N MET A 1 -7.54 -2.54 -28.85
CA MET A 1 -8.12 -1.18 -28.71
C MET A 1 -8.87 -1.16 -27.38
N GLY A 2 -8.25 -0.64 -26.31
CA GLY A 2 -8.90 -0.48 -25.00
C GLY A 2 -9.61 0.87 -24.93
N LEU A 3 -10.83 0.90 -24.39
CA LEU A 3 -11.53 2.15 -24.10
C LEU A 3 -10.83 2.85 -22.92
N PRO A 4 -10.49 4.15 -23.03
CA PRO A 4 -10.14 4.95 -21.86
C PRO A 4 -11.29 4.94 -20.86
N GLY A 5 -11.01 4.69 -19.57
CA GLY A 5 -11.98 4.94 -18.49
C GLY A 5 -12.59 3.73 -17.78
N LEU A 6 -12.01 2.52 -17.89
CA LEU A 6 -12.33 1.40 -16.99
C LEU A 6 -11.07 0.97 -16.24
N GLY A 7 -11.05 1.18 -14.94
CA GLY A 7 -9.93 0.79 -14.06
C GLY A 7 -9.53 1.89 -13.08
N TRP A 8 -8.83 1.47 -12.02
CA TRP A 8 -8.34 2.34 -10.95
C TRP A 8 -6.81 2.35 -10.95
N ARG A 9 -6.22 3.50 -10.66
CA ARG A 9 -4.78 3.64 -10.42
C ARG A 9 -4.57 3.82 -8.92
N GLY A 10 -3.87 2.89 -8.28
CA GLY A 10 -3.71 2.84 -6.82
C GLY A 10 -2.45 3.49 -6.26
N ASP A 11 -1.35 3.55 -7.02
CA ASP A 11 -0.05 4.07 -6.55
C ASP A 11 0.00 5.62 -6.58
N LEU A 12 -0.90 6.23 -5.81
CA LEU A 12 -1.15 7.66 -5.75
C LEU A 12 -1.25 8.10 -4.28
N ARG A 13 -0.76 9.30 -4.00
CA ARG A 13 -1.01 9.99 -2.73
C ARG A 13 -1.86 11.22 -2.97
N ALA A 14 -2.83 11.41 -2.07
CA ALA A 14 -3.75 12.53 -2.08
C ALA A 14 -3.54 13.39 -0.83
N ASP A 15 -3.79 14.68 -0.95
CA ASP A 15 -3.80 15.63 0.17
C ASP A 15 -5.23 16.13 0.44
N GLU A 16 -5.38 17.03 1.42
CA GLU A 16 -6.65 17.65 1.75
C GLU A 16 -7.31 18.30 0.54
N ARG A 17 -8.64 18.13 0.46
CA ARG A 17 -9.45 18.71 -0.62
C ARG A 17 -9.39 20.23 -0.59
N VAL A 18 -9.38 20.83 -1.78
CA VAL A 18 -9.37 22.28 -1.99
C VAL A 18 -10.64 22.70 -2.72
N VAL A 19 -11.29 23.76 -2.23
CA VAL A 19 -12.49 24.35 -2.89
C VAL A 19 -12.06 25.55 -3.72
N GLN A 20 -12.39 25.55 -5.01
CA GLN A 20 -12.15 26.67 -5.93
C GLN A 20 -13.46 27.07 -6.62
N GLY A 21 -14.01 28.21 -6.22
CA GLY A 21 -15.32 28.66 -6.69
C GLY A 21 -16.42 27.67 -6.28
N SER A 22 -17.11 27.09 -7.27
CA SER A 22 -18.17 26.09 -7.04
C SER A 22 -17.71 24.63 -7.17
N ARG A 23 -16.40 24.37 -7.31
CA ARG A 23 -15.84 23.03 -7.53
C ARG A 23 -14.91 22.61 -6.40
N THR A 24 -14.92 21.31 -6.12
CA THR A 24 -14.02 20.68 -5.14
C THR A 24 -12.99 19.83 -5.88
N TYR A 25 -11.73 19.99 -5.50
CA TYR A 25 -10.59 19.28 -6.07
C TYR A 25 -9.80 18.57 -4.99
N VAL A 26 -9.07 17.53 -5.39
CA VAL A 26 -8.12 16.81 -4.55
C VAL A 26 -6.74 16.90 -5.21
N PRO A 27 -5.72 17.42 -4.53
CA PRO A 27 -4.34 17.35 -5.01
C PRO A 27 -3.88 15.88 -5.01
N VAL A 28 -3.38 15.38 -6.14
CA VAL A 28 -2.97 13.96 -6.29
C VAL A 28 -1.61 13.87 -6.99
N ILE A 29 -0.65 13.16 -6.40
CA ILE A 29 0.64 12.85 -7.06
C ILE A 29 0.93 11.34 -7.10
N PRO A 30 1.76 10.88 -8.06
CA PRO A 30 2.36 9.55 -7.98
C PRO A 30 3.07 9.32 -6.65
N GLU A 31 2.88 8.14 -6.08
CA GLU A 31 3.48 7.79 -4.80
C GLU A 31 5.01 7.92 -4.76
N HIS A 32 5.69 7.48 -5.82
CA HIS A 32 7.14 7.58 -5.91
C HIS A 32 7.62 9.04 -5.97
N GLU A 33 6.84 9.96 -6.53
CA GLU A 33 7.16 11.40 -6.52
C GLU A 33 7.02 11.96 -5.12
N TRP A 34 5.99 11.55 -4.37
CA TRP A 34 5.83 11.91 -2.96
C TRP A 34 7.01 11.45 -2.13
N TYR A 35 7.41 10.17 -2.22
CA TYR A 35 8.56 9.66 -1.46
C TYR A 35 9.87 10.32 -1.85
N ARG A 36 10.03 10.71 -3.12
CA ARG A 36 11.22 11.45 -3.57
C ARG A 36 11.25 12.84 -2.98
N ALA A 37 10.12 13.54 -3.01
CA ALA A 37 9.95 14.85 -2.40
C ALA A 37 10.26 14.80 -0.90
N GLU A 38 9.71 13.80 -0.21
CA GLU A 38 9.94 13.54 1.22
C GLU A 38 11.43 13.25 1.50
N ALA A 39 12.09 12.42 0.69
CA ALA A 39 13.50 12.09 0.87
C ALA A 39 14.43 13.30 0.67
N ASP A 40 14.12 14.15 -0.31
CA ASP A 40 14.92 15.32 -0.65
C ASP A 40 14.48 16.59 0.11
N GLN A 41 13.41 16.50 0.92
CA GLN A 41 12.82 17.58 1.71
C GLN A 41 12.44 18.79 0.85
N VAL A 42 11.75 18.54 -0.26
CA VAL A 42 11.29 19.55 -1.21
C VAL A 42 9.79 19.50 -1.39
N GLU A 43 9.17 20.65 -1.66
CA GLU A 43 7.76 20.71 -2.02
C GLU A 43 7.55 20.30 -3.48
N VAL A 44 6.47 19.58 -3.75
CA VAL A 44 6.04 19.19 -5.09
C VAL A 44 4.62 19.67 -5.34
N PHE A 45 4.39 20.23 -6.53
CA PHE A 45 3.08 20.68 -6.95
C PHE A 45 2.23 19.50 -7.42
N ALA A 46 1.18 19.21 -6.66
CA ALA A 46 0.20 18.20 -7.01
C ALA A 46 -0.84 18.74 -8.02
N PRO A 47 -1.11 18.05 -9.15
CA PRO A 47 -2.24 18.39 -10.00
C PRO A 47 -3.57 18.23 -9.24
N LEU A 48 -4.48 19.17 -9.47
CA LEU A 48 -5.82 19.17 -8.90
C LEU A 48 -6.77 18.30 -9.73
N VAL A 49 -7.24 17.21 -9.13
CA VAL A 49 -8.19 16.28 -9.75
C VAL A 49 -9.59 16.55 -9.19
N PRO A 50 -10.65 16.64 -10.02
CA PRO A 50 -12.02 16.78 -9.51
C PRO A 50 -12.37 15.66 -8.52
N VAL A 51 -13.04 15.99 -7.42
CA VAL A 51 -13.34 15.04 -6.34
C VAL A 51 -14.15 13.83 -6.84
N GLU A 52 -14.97 13.99 -7.87
CA GLU A 52 -15.79 12.92 -8.47
C GLU A 52 -14.95 11.88 -9.24
N ARG A 53 -13.65 12.13 -9.42
CA ARG A 53 -12.71 11.27 -10.14
C ARG A 53 -11.65 10.64 -9.22
N VAL A 54 -11.77 10.83 -7.91
CA VAL A 54 -10.81 10.35 -6.91
C VAL A 54 -11.55 9.54 -5.86
N TRP A 55 -10.99 8.38 -5.54
CA TRP A 55 -11.33 7.65 -4.32
C TRP A 55 -10.16 7.77 -3.35
N VAL A 56 -10.39 8.32 -2.16
CA VAL A 56 -9.35 8.48 -1.14
C VAL A 56 -9.62 7.49 -0.03
N GLU A 57 -8.69 6.56 0.16
CA GLU A 57 -8.69 5.67 1.31
C GLU A 57 -8.03 6.38 2.49
N THR A 58 -8.67 6.31 3.65
CA THR A 58 -8.11 6.80 4.91
C THR A 58 -7.96 5.61 5.85
N VAL A 59 -6.93 5.63 6.70
CA VAL A 59 -6.76 4.59 7.71
C VAL A 59 -7.90 4.70 8.71
N GLY A 60 -8.87 3.79 8.60
CA GLY A 60 -10.03 3.70 9.48
C GLY A 60 -9.81 2.69 10.60
N ALA A 61 -10.67 2.74 11.63
CA ALA A 61 -10.73 1.71 12.65
C ALA A 61 -11.28 0.40 12.05
N ARG A 62 -10.72 -0.74 12.45
CA ARG A 62 -11.16 -2.08 12.03
C ARG A 62 -12.67 -2.25 12.27
N PRO A 63 -13.49 -2.47 11.23
CA PRO A 63 -14.88 -2.86 11.42
C PRO A 63 -14.94 -4.17 12.21
N SER A 64 -15.89 -4.32 13.13
CA SER A 64 -16.11 -5.57 13.85
C SER A 64 -16.29 -6.72 12.85
N ALA A 65 -15.56 -7.81 13.08
CA ALA A 65 -15.38 -8.91 12.13
C ALA A 65 -16.71 -9.37 11.51
N VAL A 66 -16.87 -9.15 10.21
CA VAL A 66 -17.74 -9.99 9.39
C VAL A 66 -16.89 -11.19 9.01
N ASP A 67 -17.33 -12.39 9.38
CA ASP A 67 -16.68 -13.65 9.02
C ASP A 67 -16.39 -13.67 7.51
N PRO A 68 -15.11 -13.64 7.08
CA PRO A 68 -14.80 -13.91 5.71
C PRO A 68 -14.82 -15.43 5.58
N THR A 69 -15.96 -15.99 5.20
CA THR A 69 -15.94 -17.30 4.53
C THR A 69 -15.04 -17.11 3.31
N HIS A 70 -13.79 -17.53 3.44
CA HIS A 70 -12.74 -17.41 2.43
C HIS A 70 -13.02 -18.45 1.34
N ASP A 71 -14.12 -18.26 0.62
CA ASP A 71 -14.47 -19.15 -0.47
C ASP A 71 -13.48 -18.87 -1.59
N LYS A 72 -12.65 -19.88 -1.94
CA LYS A 72 -11.69 -19.85 -3.06
C LYS A 72 -12.43 -19.91 -4.40
N GLY A 73 -13.51 -19.16 -4.52
CA GLY A 73 -14.39 -19.06 -5.68
C GLY A 73 -14.21 -17.72 -6.41
N ILE A 74 -15.04 -17.52 -7.43
CA ILE A 74 -15.06 -16.28 -8.21
C ILE A 74 -15.62 -15.15 -7.33
N ARG A 75 -14.75 -14.22 -6.91
CA ARG A 75 -15.17 -13.01 -6.19
C ARG A 75 -15.62 -11.96 -7.19
N LEU A 76 -16.93 -11.70 -7.23
CA LEU A 76 -17.49 -10.57 -7.97
C LEU A 76 -17.17 -9.26 -7.23
N VAL A 77 -16.77 -8.24 -7.98
CA VAL A 77 -16.41 -6.91 -7.44
C VAL A 77 -17.32 -5.84 -8.04
N SER A 78 -17.49 -4.74 -7.31
CA SER A 78 -18.18 -3.56 -7.85
C SER A 78 -17.35 -2.92 -8.97
N LEU A 79 -18.03 -2.39 -10.00
CA LEU A 79 -17.40 -1.57 -11.03
C LEU A 79 -17.52 -0.06 -10.73
N ASP A 80 -18.30 0.30 -9.70
CA ASP A 80 -18.55 1.70 -9.33
C ASP A 80 -17.45 2.30 -8.44
N GLY A 81 -16.53 1.47 -7.93
CA GLY A 81 -15.47 1.86 -7.00
C GLY A 81 -14.26 0.93 -7.07
N PRO A 82 -13.12 1.33 -6.49
CA PRO A 82 -11.98 0.43 -6.34
C PRO A 82 -12.34 -0.76 -5.44
N THR A 83 -11.66 -1.89 -5.64
CA THR A 83 -11.84 -3.05 -4.78
C THR A 83 -11.04 -2.84 -3.49
N HIS A 84 -11.67 -3.10 -2.35
CA HIS A 84 -10.99 -3.15 -1.06
C HIS A 84 -10.66 -4.62 -0.71
N PRO A 85 -9.42 -5.07 -0.94
CA PRO A 85 -8.99 -6.39 -0.49
C PRO A 85 -9.05 -6.46 1.04
N ALA A 86 -9.37 -7.64 1.56
CA ALA A 86 -9.29 -7.85 3.00
C ALA A 86 -7.81 -8.01 3.39
N PRO A 87 -7.42 -7.56 4.61
CA PRO A 87 -6.09 -7.84 5.13
C PRO A 87 -5.79 -9.33 5.02
N THR A 88 -4.71 -9.68 4.33
CA THR A 88 -4.37 -11.08 4.05
C THR A 88 -3.07 -11.41 4.78
N PRO A 89 -3.03 -12.45 5.64
CA PRO A 89 -1.77 -12.87 6.26
C PRO A 89 -0.74 -13.25 5.19
N VAL A 90 0.53 -12.90 5.42
CA VAL A 90 1.61 -13.16 4.46
C VAL A 90 1.79 -14.65 4.17
N PHE A 91 1.56 -15.52 5.15
CA PHE A 91 1.68 -16.97 4.98
C PHE A 91 0.58 -17.60 4.09
N GLU A 92 -0.49 -16.88 3.78
CA GLU A 92 -1.57 -17.33 2.88
C GLU A 92 -1.36 -16.88 1.44
N THR A 93 -0.28 -16.14 1.18
CA THR A 93 0.02 -15.51 -0.11
C THR A 93 1.21 -16.19 -0.80
N ASP A 94 1.09 -16.43 -2.10
CA ASP A 94 2.13 -17.11 -2.89
C ASP A 94 3.34 -16.20 -3.25
N ALA A 95 3.13 -14.88 -3.34
CA ALA A 95 4.16 -13.91 -3.70
C ALA A 95 4.03 -12.62 -2.89
N VAL A 96 5.13 -12.21 -2.26
CA VAL A 96 5.12 -11.12 -1.27
C VAL A 96 6.14 -10.02 -1.59
N SER A 97 7.21 -10.30 -2.35
CA SER A 97 8.21 -9.28 -2.67
C SER A 97 7.60 -8.05 -3.33
N GLY A 98 8.05 -6.87 -2.90
CA GLY A 98 7.60 -5.57 -3.38
C GLY A 98 6.22 -5.13 -2.87
N ARG A 99 5.44 -6.01 -2.25
CA ARG A 99 4.13 -5.67 -1.68
C ARG A 99 4.30 -4.87 -0.39
N ARG A 100 3.32 -4.01 -0.11
CA ARG A 100 3.17 -3.34 1.18
C ARG A 100 2.75 -4.35 2.23
N VAL A 101 3.36 -4.24 3.40
CA VAL A 101 3.10 -5.12 4.52
C VAL A 101 2.93 -4.33 5.81
N VAL A 102 2.08 -4.83 6.69
CA VAL A 102 1.95 -4.38 8.07
C VAL A 102 2.57 -5.44 8.96
N ARG A 103 3.49 -5.03 9.83
CA ARG A 103 3.96 -5.87 10.94
C ARG A 103 3.10 -5.61 12.16
N VAL A 104 2.53 -6.66 12.75
CA VAL A 104 1.75 -6.57 13.98
C VAL A 104 2.52 -7.28 15.09
N GLU A 105 2.93 -6.53 16.11
CA GLU A 105 3.65 -7.04 17.29
C GLU A 105 3.00 -6.48 18.56
N ASP A 106 2.68 -7.33 19.53
CA ASP A 106 2.03 -6.91 20.79
C ASP A 106 0.77 -6.04 20.59
N SER A 107 -0.02 -6.34 19.55
CA SER A 107 -1.19 -5.56 19.12
C SER A 107 -0.90 -4.14 18.62
N VAL A 108 0.37 -3.83 18.33
CA VAL A 108 0.82 -2.59 17.70
C VAL A 108 1.06 -2.84 16.22
N GLU A 109 0.43 -2.01 15.38
CA GLU A 109 0.64 -2.02 13.93
C GLU A 109 1.82 -1.14 13.55
N HIS A 110 2.78 -1.71 12.83
CA HIS A 110 3.88 -1.03 12.19
C HIS A 110 3.65 -1.08 10.67
N ARG A 111 3.26 0.06 10.11
CA ARG A 111 2.91 0.27 8.69
C ARG A 111 4.07 0.94 7.94
N ASP A 112 3.83 1.29 6.67
CA ASP A 112 4.83 1.89 5.77
C ASP A 112 6.06 0.99 5.60
N LEU A 113 5.82 -0.33 5.48
CA LEU A 113 6.85 -1.33 5.21
C LEU A 113 6.60 -2.00 3.86
N ARG A 114 7.67 -2.39 3.17
CA ARG A 114 7.61 -3.24 1.98
C ARG A 114 8.46 -4.49 2.15
N ALA A 115 7.95 -5.60 1.66
CA ALA A 115 8.71 -6.85 1.58
C ALA A 115 9.80 -6.76 0.50
N VAL A 116 11.02 -7.14 0.85
CA VAL A 116 12.20 -7.10 -0.03
C VAL A 116 12.53 -8.48 -0.60
N THR A 117 12.07 -9.54 0.07
CA THR A 117 12.29 -10.93 -0.34
C THR A 117 10.97 -11.69 -0.36
N GLU A 118 10.98 -12.84 -1.04
CA GLU A 118 9.97 -13.87 -0.80
C GLU A 118 10.17 -14.51 0.57
N SER A 119 9.21 -15.33 1.00
CA SER A 119 9.31 -16.13 2.22
C SER A 119 10.48 -17.11 2.16
N TYR A 120 11.29 -17.17 3.22
CA TYR A 120 12.43 -18.09 3.35
C TYR A 120 12.56 -18.62 4.78
N SER A 121 13.32 -19.70 4.96
CA SER A 121 13.63 -20.22 6.29
C SER A 121 14.71 -19.36 6.97
N GLY A 122 14.35 -18.73 8.08
CA GLY A 122 15.23 -17.92 8.92
C GLY A 122 16.22 -18.76 9.73
N ALA A 123 17.10 -18.09 10.48
CA ALA A 123 18.18 -18.73 11.24
C ALA A 123 17.65 -19.63 12.38
N ASP A 124 16.51 -19.28 12.97
CA ASP A 124 15.90 -19.99 14.10
C ASP A 124 14.85 -21.04 13.67
N GLY A 125 14.75 -21.30 12.36
CA GLY A 125 13.81 -22.28 11.79
C GLY A 125 12.41 -21.72 11.47
N ASP A 126 12.14 -20.47 11.84
CA ASP A 126 10.92 -19.76 11.45
C ASP A 126 10.89 -19.45 9.95
N ILE A 127 9.68 -19.32 9.39
CA ILE A 127 9.50 -18.77 8.04
C ILE A 127 9.44 -17.25 8.16
N CYS A 128 10.36 -16.57 7.46
CA CYS A 128 10.58 -15.15 7.56
C CYS A 128 10.50 -14.46 6.19
N VAL A 129 10.28 -13.15 6.23
CA VAL A 129 10.43 -12.23 5.10
C VAL A 129 11.30 -11.07 5.55
N ARG A 130 12.17 -10.56 4.66
CA ARG A 130 12.85 -9.29 4.93
C ARG A 130 11.95 -8.13 4.53
N VAL A 131 11.78 -7.18 5.43
CA VAL A 131 11.02 -5.95 5.20
C VAL A 131 11.92 -4.73 5.31
N THR A 132 11.51 -3.63 4.71
CA THR A 132 12.20 -2.34 4.81
C THR A 132 11.17 -1.20 4.90
N PRO A 133 11.50 -0.07 5.55
CA PRO A 133 10.68 1.13 5.45
C PRO A 133 10.43 1.52 3.99
N GLU A 134 9.21 1.90 3.68
CA GLU A 134 8.78 2.18 2.31
C GLU A 134 9.55 3.35 1.67
N LEU A 135 9.94 4.35 2.47
CA LEU A 135 10.83 5.41 2.03
C LEU A 135 12.18 4.88 1.53
N GLU A 136 12.76 3.89 2.22
CA GLU A 136 14.03 3.27 1.81
C GLU A 136 13.86 2.42 0.55
N TRP A 137 12.71 1.73 0.41
CA TRP A 137 12.36 0.99 -0.80
C TRP A 137 12.37 1.90 -2.04
N TYR A 138 11.69 3.04 -1.96
CA TYR A 138 11.65 4.01 -3.06
C TYR A 138 12.99 4.68 -3.29
N ARG A 139 13.70 5.05 -2.21
CA ARG A 139 15.05 5.64 -2.30
C ARG A 139 16.01 4.70 -3.03
N TRP A 140 15.95 3.40 -2.76
CA TRP A 140 16.77 2.41 -3.44
C TRP A 140 16.54 2.46 -4.96
N ALA A 141 15.30 2.57 -5.42
CA ALA A 141 14.96 2.56 -6.84
C ALA A 141 15.64 3.70 -7.64
N TRP A 142 15.83 4.89 -7.06
CA TRP A 142 16.48 6.01 -7.77
C TRP A 142 17.91 6.32 -7.33
N ARG A 143 18.34 5.96 -6.12
CA ARG A 143 19.74 6.14 -5.65
C ARG A 143 20.62 4.91 -5.89
N GLY A 144 20.04 3.74 -6.11
CA GLY A 144 20.75 2.48 -6.33
C GLY A 144 21.43 1.89 -5.08
N GLN A 145 21.24 2.49 -3.91
CA GLN A 145 21.78 1.99 -2.63
C GLN A 145 20.82 0.99 -2.00
N PRO A 146 21.26 -0.23 -1.63
CA PRO A 146 20.38 -1.23 -1.06
C PRO A 146 19.79 -0.74 0.27
N PRO A 147 18.50 -0.99 0.54
CA PRO A 147 17.85 -0.50 1.73
C PRO A 147 18.26 -1.32 2.96
N THR A 148 18.16 -0.73 4.14
CA THR A 148 18.31 -1.49 5.40
C THR A 148 17.10 -2.40 5.56
N THR A 149 17.32 -3.65 5.97
CA THR A 149 16.25 -4.65 6.10
C THR A 149 16.15 -5.21 7.51
N LEU A 150 14.93 -5.55 7.90
CA LEU A 150 14.59 -6.28 9.12
C LEU A 150 14.02 -7.64 8.73
N GLU A 151 14.50 -8.71 9.34
CA GLU A 151 13.91 -10.05 9.21
C GLU A 151 12.72 -10.18 10.14
N VAL A 152 11.55 -10.56 9.61
CA VAL A 152 10.30 -10.66 10.39
C VAL A 152 9.61 -12.00 10.10
N PRO A 153 9.17 -12.74 11.13
CA PRO A 153 8.37 -13.95 10.95
C PRO A 153 7.06 -13.67 10.22
N VAL A 154 6.68 -14.55 9.28
CA VAL A 154 5.49 -14.35 8.42
C VAL A 154 4.17 -14.32 9.18
N HIS A 155 4.10 -14.94 10.36
CA HIS A 155 2.89 -14.94 11.20
C HIS A 155 2.62 -13.57 11.86
N LEU A 156 3.59 -12.65 11.82
CA LEU A 156 3.45 -11.27 12.28
C LEU A 156 3.17 -10.29 11.13
N LEU A 157 3.11 -10.77 9.88
CA LEU A 157 2.98 -9.92 8.70
C LEU A 157 1.64 -10.09 7.99
N TRP A 158 1.09 -8.97 7.56
CA TRP A 158 -0.15 -8.87 6.79
C TRP A 158 0.09 -8.04 5.54
N ILE A 159 -0.52 -8.41 4.42
CA ILE A 159 -0.56 -7.55 3.24
C ILE A 159 -1.60 -6.44 3.46
N GLU A 160 -1.20 -5.21 3.12
CA GLU A 160 -2.12 -4.08 2.92
C GLU A 160 -3.02 -4.25 1.68
#